data_AF-A0A925RX46-F1
#
_entry.id   AF-A0A925RX46-F1
#
_cell.length_a   1.000
_cell.length_b   1.000
_cell.length_c   1.000
_cell.angle_alpha   90.00
_cell.angle_beta   90.00
_cell.angle_gamma   90.00
#
_symmetry.space_group_name_H-M   'P 1'
#
loop_
_entity.id
_entity.type
_entity.pdbx_description
1 polymer ?
#
loop_
_entity_poly.entity_id
_entity_poly.type
_entity_poly.pdbx_seq_one_letter_code
_entity_poly.pdbx_strand_id
1 'polypeptide(L)'
;MNLFERARLDRLNPAQGGPRGMRIVATMMLVLMAGIYFLARGHEQVHPAWGFVRAFAEAAMVGGLADWFAVTAIFRHPLGIPIPHTAIIPKNKDRIGDTLAQFLKDNFLIPTVVARRMRRLDVAGAMGRFLTSPAGEGRLREGAAELLARILESLDQERLGGTVKSMIASRLRAIEVGPLFGQSIEAAIKEDRHLPVIDGIVAWAANILDANEDVIRDMVHERAGRILRWTGLDERVANAIIDGLRRMLVQMHYDPDHPLRAKANEGVERLAFALQNEPEAQARAEEWKQQILANPAVGRWIEGLWESARGGLLRAARDPDRVMEGRLGEALRELG
;
A
#
# COMPACT_ATOMS: atom_id res chain seq x y z
N MET A 1 51.12 -30.26 31.50
CA MET A 1 50.18 -31.39 31.35
C MET A 1 49.54 -31.61 32.72
N ASN A 2 48.38 -30.97 32.92
CA ASN A 2 47.76 -30.85 34.26
C ASN A 2 47.05 -32.15 34.62
N LEU A 3 47.02 -32.49 35.93
CA LEU A 3 46.36 -33.70 36.44
C LEU A 3 44.90 -33.84 35.98
N PHE A 4 44.24 -32.72 35.68
CA PHE A 4 42.87 -32.63 35.18
C PHE A 4 42.65 -33.26 33.79
N GLU A 5 43.62 -33.16 32.87
CA GLU A 5 43.52 -33.73 31.52
C GLU A 5 43.55 -35.26 31.53
N ARG A 6 44.29 -35.88 32.47
CA ARG A 6 44.38 -37.35 32.56
C ARG A 6 43.09 -38.01 33.06
N ALA A 7 42.22 -37.25 33.74
CA ALA A 7 41.00 -37.77 34.37
C ALA A 7 39.71 -37.51 33.56
N ARG A 8 39.78 -36.93 32.36
CA ARG A 8 38.59 -36.54 31.54
C ARG A 8 37.60 -35.62 32.29
N LEU A 9 38.08 -34.85 33.27
CA LEU A 9 37.24 -33.96 34.08
C LEU A 9 36.87 -32.65 33.36
N ASP A 10 37.42 -32.40 32.17
CA ASP A 10 37.10 -31.20 31.37
C ASP A 10 35.60 -31.10 31.01
N ARG A 11 34.90 -32.23 30.94
CA ARG A 11 33.44 -32.29 30.73
C ARG A 11 32.62 -31.78 31.92
N LEU A 12 33.23 -31.72 33.11
CA LEU A 12 32.64 -31.18 34.33
C LEU A 12 33.01 -29.71 34.54
N ASN A 13 33.71 -29.07 33.60
CA ASN A 13 34.02 -27.65 33.69
C ASN A 13 32.76 -26.81 33.38
N PRO A 14 32.17 -26.12 34.38
CA PRO A 14 30.96 -25.33 34.16
C PRO A 14 31.19 -24.15 33.21
N ALA A 15 32.44 -23.72 33.01
CA ALA A 15 32.78 -22.62 32.13
C ALA A 15 32.86 -23.01 30.64
N GLN A 16 33.01 -24.29 30.30
CA GLN A 16 33.22 -24.74 28.91
C GLN A 16 32.11 -25.68 28.36
N GLY A 17 31.30 -26.31 29.23
CA GLY A 17 30.36 -27.39 28.85
C GLY A 17 28.91 -27.01 28.51
N GLY A 18 28.56 -25.72 28.48
CA GLY A 18 27.19 -25.26 28.20
C GLY A 18 26.12 -25.77 29.20
N PRO A 19 24.82 -25.72 28.85
CA PRO A 19 23.72 -26.07 29.76
C PRO A 19 23.75 -27.50 30.30
N ARG A 20 24.43 -28.43 29.59
CA ARG A 20 24.57 -29.83 30.02
C ARG A 20 25.64 -30.00 31.09
N GLY A 21 26.80 -29.34 30.93
CA GLY A 21 27.87 -29.38 31.94
C GLY A 21 27.42 -28.81 33.29
N MET A 22 26.71 -27.67 33.25
CA MET A 22 26.17 -27.04 34.47
C MET A 22 25.18 -27.93 35.23
N ARG A 23 24.31 -28.66 34.52
CA ARG A 23 23.36 -29.62 35.15
C ARG A 23 24.07 -30.79 35.84
N ILE A 24 25.14 -31.30 35.23
CA ILE A 24 25.91 -32.41 35.81
C ILE A 24 26.62 -31.95 37.09
N VAL A 25 27.27 -30.79 37.08
CA VAL A 25 27.94 -30.23 38.26
C VAL A 25 26.94 -29.96 39.39
N ALA A 26 25.80 -29.34 39.08
CA ALA A 26 24.75 -29.07 40.08
C ALA A 26 24.19 -30.37 40.69
N THR A 27 23.95 -31.39 39.85
CA THR A 27 23.47 -32.70 40.32
C THR A 27 24.54 -33.42 41.16
N MET A 28 25.80 -33.34 40.77
CA MET A 28 26.92 -33.92 41.52
C MET A 28 27.10 -33.24 42.88
N MET A 29 27.00 -31.91 42.95
CA MET A 29 27.02 -31.18 44.23
C MET A 29 25.86 -31.57 45.13
N LEU A 30 24.65 -31.71 44.57
CA LEU A 30 23.48 -32.13 45.35
C LEU A 30 23.67 -33.54 45.93
N VAL A 31 24.15 -34.49 45.11
CA VAL A 31 24.45 -35.86 45.55
C VAL A 31 25.58 -35.89 46.58
N LEU A 32 26.62 -35.07 46.40
CA LEU A 32 27.71 -34.94 47.37
C LEU A 32 27.20 -34.44 48.73
N MET A 33 26.37 -33.39 48.74
CA MET A 33 25.77 -32.86 49.98
C MET A 33 24.85 -33.88 50.64
N ALA A 34 24.06 -34.63 49.86
CA ALA A 34 23.25 -35.73 50.39
C ALA A 34 24.13 -36.82 51.02
N GLY A 35 25.25 -37.18 50.38
CA GLY A 35 26.22 -38.13 50.93
C GLY A 35 26.84 -37.65 52.25
N ILE A 36 27.26 -36.38 52.30
CA ILE A 36 27.79 -35.75 53.52
C ILE A 36 26.74 -35.74 54.63
N TYR A 37 25.48 -35.47 54.31
CA TYR A 37 24.37 -35.49 55.28
C TYR A 37 24.20 -36.88 55.91
N PHE A 38 24.15 -37.95 55.09
CA PHE A 38 23.99 -39.32 55.62
C PHE A 38 25.20 -39.77 56.45
N LEU A 39 26.42 -39.42 56.02
CA LEU A 39 27.65 -39.72 56.77
C LEU A 39 27.70 -38.98 58.12
N ALA A 40 27.40 -37.68 58.12
CA ALA A 40 27.37 -36.87 59.33
C ALA A 40 26.29 -37.35 60.32
N ARG A 41 25.13 -37.79 59.80
CA ARG A 41 24.05 -38.38 60.61
C ARG A 41 24.45 -39.71 61.25
N GLY A 42 25.26 -40.53 60.56
CA GLY A 42 25.75 -41.81 61.10
C GLY A 42 26.79 -41.66 62.22
N HIS A 43 27.59 -40.59 62.19
CA HIS A 43 28.68 -40.33 63.15
C HIS A 43 28.33 -39.32 64.25
N GLU A 44 27.07 -38.92 64.36
CA GLU A 44 26.58 -37.91 65.31
C GLU A 44 26.86 -38.30 66.78
N GLN A 45 26.93 -39.60 67.09
CA GLN A 45 27.21 -40.11 68.43
C GLN A 45 28.69 -40.05 68.84
N VAL A 46 29.60 -39.77 67.90
CA VAL A 46 31.05 -39.82 68.14
C VAL A 46 31.62 -38.46 68.54
N HIS A 47 31.11 -37.36 67.98
CA HIS A 47 31.59 -36.01 68.31
C HIS A 47 30.53 -34.93 68.00
N PRO A 48 30.31 -33.93 68.88
CA PRO A 48 29.32 -32.85 68.67
C PRO A 48 29.53 -32.03 67.38
N ALA A 49 30.77 -31.99 66.87
CA ALA A 49 31.11 -31.31 65.63
C ALA A 49 30.36 -31.84 64.39
N TRP A 50 29.96 -33.11 64.40
CA TRP A 50 29.18 -33.71 63.30
C TRP A 50 27.78 -33.12 63.17
N GLY A 51 27.21 -32.56 64.25
CA GLY A 51 25.92 -31.87 64.21
C GLY A 51 25.93 -30.62 63.33
N PHE A 52 27.03 -29.84 63.35
CA PHE A 52 27.17 -28.66 62.49
C PHE A 52 27.30 -29.02 61.00
N VAL A 53 28.06 -30.07 60.71
CA VAL A 53 28.22 -30.59 59.34
C VAL A 53 26.89 -31.12 58.81
N ARG A 54 26.12 -31.83 59.64
CA ARG A 54 24.78 -32.32 59.29
C ARG A 54 23.85 -31.16 58.93
N ALA A 55 23.78 -30.13 59.79
CA ALA A 55 22.91 -28.97 59.57
C ALA A 55 23.28 -28.20 58.28
N PHE A 56 24.59 -28.04 58.01
CA PHE A 56 25.06 -27.41 56.78
C PHE A 56 24.68 -28.22 55.53
N ALA A 57 24.92 -29.53 55.54
CA ALA A 57 24.60 -30.42 54.43
C ALA A 57 23.07 -30.52 54.20
N GLU A 58 22.29 -30.53 55.27
CA GLU A 58 20.82 -30.50 55.23
C GLU A 58 20.31 -29.20 54.59
N ALA A 59 20.80 -28.05 55.04
CA ALA A 59 20.42 -26.75 54.48
C ALA A 59 20.81 -26.62 53.01
N ALA A 60 22.02 -27.07 52.63
CA ALA A 60 22.49 -27.05 51.25
C ALA A 60 21.66 -27.98 50.33
N MET A 61 21.30 -29.18 50.81
CA MET A 61 20.47 -30.12 50.06
C MET A 61 19.05 -29.61 49.87
N VAL A 62 18.40 -29.14 50.94
CA VAL A 62 17.04 -28.59 50.88
C VAL A 62 16.99 -27.33 50.01
N GLY A 63 17.97 -26.43 50.14
CA GLY A 63 18.07 -25.23 49.32
C GLY A 63 18.21 -25.54 47.82
N GLY A 64 19.05 -26.52 47.46
CA GLY A 64 19.21 -26.94 46.07
C GLY A 64 17.94 -27.57 45.47
N LEU A 65 17.20 -28.36 46.24
CA LEU A 65 15.91 -28.92 45.82
C LEU A 65 14.84 -27.84 45.65
N ALA A 66 14.80 -26.86 46.55
CA ALA A 66 13.84 -25.76 46.49
C ALA A 66 14.05 -24.87 45.26
N ASP A 67 15.29 -24.52 44.94
CA ASP A 67 15.62 -23.72 43.74
C ASP A 67 15.25 -24.47 42.45
N TRP A 68 15.60 -25.77 42.37
CA TRP A 68 15.19 -26.63 41.25
C TRP A 68 13.66 -26.67 41.09
N PHE A 69 12.93 -26.80 42.19
CA PHE A 69 11.47 -26.81 42.19
C PHE A 69 10.91 -25.47 41.69
N ALA A 70 11.42 -24.35 42.18
CA ALA A 70 10.94 -23.01 41.80
C ALA A 70 11.10 -22.74 40.30
N VAL A 71 12.30 -22.97 39.74
CA VAL A 71 12.55 -22.78 38.31
C VAL A 71 11.69 -23.74 37.48
N THR A 72 11.61 -25.01 37.90
CA THR A 72 10.79 -25.99 37.18
C THR A 72 9.32 -25.59 37.21
N ALA A 73 8.79 -25.16 38.36
CA ALA A 73 7.41 -24.72 38.54
C ALA A 73 7.05 -23.45 37.75
N ILE A 74 8.01 -22.60 37.39
CA ILE A 74 7.76 -21.46 36.50
C ILE A 74 7.45 -21.93 35.08
N PHE A 75 8.21 -22.90 34.57
CA PHE A 75 8.18 -23.29 33.16
C PHE A 75 7.41 -24.59 32.86
N ARG A 76 7.30 -25.51 33.81
CA ARG A 76 6.81 -26.88 33.64
C ARG A 76 6.19 -27.43 34.94
N HIS A 77 5.67 -28.65 34.87
CA HIS A 77 5.25 -29.39 36.04
C HIS A 77 6.44 -30.18 36.64
N PRO A 78 6.79 -29.98 37.92
CA PRO A 78 7.86 -30.75 38.57
C PRO A 78 7.49 -32.24 38.56
N LEU A 79 8.46 -33.10 38.21
CA LEU A 79 8.27 -34.56 38.03
C LEU A 79 7.19 -34.97 37.01
N GLY A 80 6.65 -34.03 36.21
CA GLY A 80 5.55 -34.29 35.27
C GLY A 80 4.17 -34.39 35.92
N ILE A 81 4.05 -34.11 37.22
CA ILE A 81 2.79 -34.21 37.97
C ILE A 81 2.09 -32.83 37.97
N PRO A 82 0.81 -32.73 37.61
CA PRO A 82 0.08 -31.46 37.56
C PRO A 82 -0.26 -30.93 38.96
N ILE A 83 0.75 -30.43 39.66
CA ILE A 83 0.59 -29.80 40.98
C ILE A 83 -0.07 -28.42 40.80
N PRO A 84 -1.07 -28.06 41.62
CA PRO A 84 -1.65 -26.71 41.64
C PRO A 84 -0.56 -25.63 41.76
N HIS A 85 -0.74 -24.50 41.05
CA HIS A 85 0.19 -23.36 41.05
C HIS A 85 1.60 -23.61 40.48
N THR A 86 1.77 -24.62 39.62
CA THR A 86 2.99 -24.84 38.81
C THR A 86 2.72 -24.59 37.31
N ALA A 87 3.76 -24.60 36.48
CA ALA A 87 3.73 -24.17 35.08
C ALA A 87 3.13 -22.75 34.89
N ILE A 88 3.58 -21.78 35.70
CA ILE A 88 3.02 -20.42 35.75
C ILE A 88 3.03 -19.72 34.38
N ILE A 89 4.14 -19.81 33.63
CA ILE A 89 4.28 -19.16 32.31
C ILE A 89 3.36 -19.83 31.28
N PRO A 90 3.41 -21.15 31.05
CA PRO A 90 2.48 -21.81 30.12
C PRO A 90 1.00 -21.52 30.42
N LYS A 91 0.63 -21.49 31.71
CA LYS A 91 -0.76 -21.26 32.15
C LYS A 91 -1.24 -19.83 31.91
N ASN A 92 -0.34 -18.83 31.92
CA ASN A 92 -0.67 -17.42 31.71
C ASN A 92 -0.17 -16.86 30.37
N LYS A 93 0.22 -17.73 29.42
CA LYS A 93 0.83 -17.34 28.15
C LYS A 93 -0.02 -16.34 27.36
N ASP A 94 -1.34 -16.54 27.36
CA ASP A 94 -2.27 -15.72 26.57
C ASP A 94 -2.37 -14.31 27.18
N ARG A 95 -2.55 -14.22 28.52
CA ARG A 95 -2.55 -12.94 29.25
C ARG A 95 -1.24 -12.16 29.08
N ILE A 96 -0.10 -12.85 29.12
CA ILE A 96 1.22 -12.23 28.90
C ILE A 96 1.32 -11.73 27.46
N GLY A 97 0.85 -12.51 26.49
CA GLY A 97 0.77 -12.13 25.09
C GLY A 97 -0.07 -10.86 24.87
N ASP A 98 -1.26 -10.81 25.46
CA ASP A 98 -2.15 -9.65 25.36
C ASP A 98 -1.51 -8.38 25.96
N THR A 99 -0.86 -8.53 27.10
CA THR A 99 -0.16 -7.42 27.77
C THR A 99 1.02 -6.92 26.93
N LEU A 100 1.80 -7.83 26.34
CA LEU A 100 2.89 -7.49 25.44
C LEU A 100 2.39 -6.82 24.15
N ALA A 101 1.29 -7.31 23.57
CA ALA A 101 0.66 -6.73 22.39
C ALA A 101 0.17 -5.30 22.67
N GLN A 102 -0.48 -5.09 23.82
CA GLN A 102 -0.91 -3.76 24.26
C GLN A 102 0.28 -2.82 24.49
N PHE A 103 1.34 -3.29 25.13
CA PHE A 103 2.57 -2.50 25.34
C PHE A 103 3.21 -2.09 24.00
N LEU A 104 3.34 -3.03 23.05
CA LEU A 104 3.83 -2.74 21.70
C LEU A 104 2.95 -1.72 20.98
N LYS A 105 1.63 -1.85 21.11
CA LYS A 105 0.66 -0.92 20.52
C LYS A 105 0.86 0.50 21.05
N ASP A 106 0.94 0.65 22.36
CA ASP A 106 0.96 1.95 23.02
C ASP A 106 2.32 2.66 22.91
N ASN A 107 3.42 1.89 22.89
CA ASN A 107 4.78 2.46 22.94
C ASN A 107 5.50 2.47 21.58
N PHE A 108 5.19 1.54 20.68
CA PHE A 108 5.95 1.37 19.42
C PHE A 108 5.10 1.56 18.15
N LEU A 109 3.78 1.36 18.20
CA LEU A 109 2.87 1.49 17.06
C LEU A 109 2.07 2.81 17.07
N ILE A 110 2.68 3.89 17.59
CA ILE A 110 2.05 5.21 17.61
C ILE A 110 1.79 5.65 16.15
N PRO A 111 0.53 5.93 15.74
CA PRO A 111 0.19 6.16 14.34
C PRO A 111 1.03 7.24 13.65
N THR A 112 1.35 8.31 14.37
CA THR A 112 2.14 9.43 13.84
C THR A 112 3.61 9.06 13.61
N VAL A 113 4.17 8.19 14.44
CA VAL A 113 5.56 7.69 14.31
C VAL A 113 5.64 6.67 13.17
N VAL A 114 4.68 5.75 13.12
CA VAL A 114 4.58 4.74 12.05
C VAL A 114 4.38 5.42 10.69
N ALA A 115 3.42 6.34 10.57
CA ALA A 115 3.17 7.07 9.31
C ALA A 115 4.41 7.85 8.84
N ARG A 116 5.18 8.46 9.77
CA ARG A 116 6.42 9.15 9.43
C ARG A 116 7.50 8.21 8.91
N ARG A 117 7.60 6.99 9.45
CA ARG A 117 8.54 5.97 8.98
C ARG A 117 8.10 5.38 7.64
N MET A 118 6.80 5.12 7.46
CA MET A 118 6.23 4.60 6.22
C MET A 118 6.42 5.54 5.04
N ARG A 119 6.39 6.87 5.24
CA ARG A 119 6.70 7.85 4.16
C ARG A 119 8.09 7.69 3.54
N ARG A 120 9.04 7.04 4.24
CA ARG A 120 10.40 6.79 3.74
C ARG A 120 10.55 5.40 3.10
N LEU A 121 9.50 4.59 3.15
CA LEU A 121 9.49 3.25 2.57
C LEU A 121 8.69 3.27 1.27
N ASP A 122 9.27 2.69 0.23
CA ASP A 122 8.58 2.42 -1.03
C ASP A 122 7.64 1.22 -0.86
N VAL A 123 6.55 1.43 -0.14
CA VAL A 123 5.54 0.38 0.11
C VAL A 123 4.87 0.00 -1.21
N ALA A 124 4.58 0.98 -2.06
CA ALA A 124 3.96 0.76 -3.36
C ALA A 124 4.82 -0.11 -4.28
N GLY A 125 6.12 0.17 -4.39
CA GLY A 125 7.03 -0.65 -5.18
C GLY A 125 7.40 -1.97 -4.51
N ALA A 126 7.39 -2.07 -3.16
CA ALA A 126 7.52 -3.36 -2.48
C ALA A 126 6.32 -4.28 -2.78
N MET A 127 5.11 -3.72 -2.76
CA MET A 127 3.90 -4.43 -3.19
C MET A 127 3.95 -4.74 -4.68
N GLY A 128 4.41 -3.81 -5.52
CA GLY A 128 4.61 -4.02 -6.95
C GLY A 128 5.55 -5.19 -7.23
N ARG A 129 6.72 -5.24 -6.59
CA ARG A 129 7.69 -6.34 -6.71
C ARG A 129 7.15 -7.67 -6.20
N PHE A 130 6.39 -7.65 -5.09
CA PHE A 130 5.72 -8.85 -4.58
C PHE A 130 4.66 -9.37 -5.56
N LEU A 131 3.93 -8.45 -6.20
CA LEU A 131 2.95 -8.80 -7.22
C LEU A 131 3.63 -9.30 -8.50
N THR A 132 4.69 -8.66 -9.00
CA THR A 132 5.34 -9.00 -10.28
C THR A 132 6.28 -10.20 -10.22
N SER A 133 6.87 -10.49 -9.06
CA SER A 133 7.69 -11.68 -8.84
C SER A 133 7.55 -12.15 -7.39
N PRO A 134 6.53 -12.96 -7.09
CA PRO A 134 6.41 -13.60 -5.79
C PRO A 134 7.46 -14.74 -5.74
N ALA A 135 8.72 -14.38 -5.48
CA ALA A 135 9.78 -15.34 -5.24
C ALA A 135 9.51 -16.03 -3.88
N GLY A 136 8.80 -17.15 -3.92
CA GLY A 136 8.55 -18.01 -2.77
C GLY A 136 7.59 -19.16 -3.12
N GLU A 137 8.12 -20.38 -3.25
CA GLU A 137 7.29 -21.58 -3.35
C GLU A 137 6.62 -21.89 -1.99
N GLY A 138 5.30 -22.13 -1.98
CA GLY A 138 4.56 -22.75 -0.87
C GLY A 138 3.67 -21.85 0.01
N ARG A 139 3.31 -22.37 1.20
CA ARG A 139 2.37 -21.82 2.21
C ARG A 139 2.57 -20.35 2.60
N LEU A 140 3.79 -19.82 2.45
CA LEU A 140 4.09 -18.41 2.69
C LEU A 140 3.43 -17.49 1.66
N ARG A 141 3.33 -17.94 0.40
CA ARG A 141 2.61 -17.24 -0.68
C ARG A 141 1.12 -17.18 -0.38
N GLU A 142 0.52 -18.33 -0.06
CA GLU A 142 -0.90 -18.45 0.30
C GLU A 142 -1.23 -17.60 1.52
N GLY A 143 -0.40 -17.64 2.57
CA GLY A 143 -0.60 -16.82 3.77
C GLY A 143 -0.48 -15.32 3.51
N ALA A 144 0.49 -14.88 2.71
CA ALA A 144 0.65 -13.47 2.35
C ALA A 144 -0.49 -12.96 1.45
N ALA A 145 -0.91 -13.78 0.50
CA ALA A 145 -2.03 -13.49 -0.39
C ALA A 145 -3.35 -13.41 0.38
N GLU A 146 -3.58 -14.33 1.33
CA GLU A 146 -4.76 -14.30 2.20
C GLU A 146 -4.73 -13.12 3.18
N LEU A 147 -3.56 -12.75 3.71
CA LEU A 147 -3.41 -11.54 4.51
C LEU A 147 -3.70 -10.28 3.70
N LEU A 148 -3.20 -10.19 2.47
CA LEU A 148 -3.50 -9.07 1.57
C LEU A 148 -4.99 -9.01 1.23
N ALA A 149 -5.62 -10.16 0.95
CA ALA A 149 -7.06 -10.24 0.70
C ALA A 149 -7.87 -9.78 1.93
N ARG A 150 -7.51 -10.24 3.14
CA ARG A 150 -8.14 -9.80 4.39
C ARG A 150 -7.95 -8.31 4.66
N ILE A 151 -6.77 -7.77 4.33
CA ILE A 151 -6.53 -6.32 4.41
C ILE A 151 -7.46 -5.61 3.42
N LEU A 152 -7.43 -5.96 2.13
CA LEU A 152 -8.28 -5.39 1.06
C LEU A 152 -9.79 -5.49 1.35
N GLU A 153 -10.22 -6.57 2.01
CA GLU A 153 -11.59 -6.74 2.51
C GLU A 153 -11.88 -5.79 3.67
N SER A 154 -10.96 -5.67 4.63
CA SER A 154 -11.09 -4.75 5.77
C SER A 154 -11.01 -3.27 5.40
N LEU A 155 -10.39 -2.93 4.26
CA LEU A 155 -10.35 -1.58 3.69
C LEU A 155 -11.71 -1.22 3.02
N ASP A 156 -12.81 -1.53 3.70
CA ASP A 156 -14.15 -1.46 3.15
C ASP A 156 -14.62 -0.01 2.92
N GLN A 157 -15.60 0.11 2.02
CA GLN A 157 -16.08 1.33 1.37
C GLN A 157 -16.50 2.45 2.36
N GLU A 158 -17.00 2.06 3.54
CA GLU A 158 -17.53 2.97 4.56
C GLU A 158 -16.45 3.60 5.46
N ARG A 159 -15.31 2.92 5.69
CA ARG A 159 -14.28 3.42 6.63
C ARG A 159 -13.13 4.12 5.94
N LEU A 160 -12.76 3.70 4.72
CA LEU A 160 -11.57 4.19 4.04
C LEU A 160 -11.85 4.77 2.65
N GLY A 161 -12.98 4.42 2.04
CA GLY A 161 -13.39 5.00 0.76
C GLY A 161 -13.49 6.53 0.86
N GLY A 162 -14.13 7.07 1.90
CA GLY A 162 -14.22 8.51 2.12
C GLY A 162 -12.87 9.20 2.33
N THR A 163 -11.94 8.57 3.04
CA THR A 163 -10.61 9.13 3.32
C THR A 163 -9.71 9.11 2.09
N VAL A 164 -9.70 8.01 1.32
CA VAL A 164 -8.92 7.93 0.07
C VAL A 164 -9.48 8.91 -0.95
N LYS A 165 -10.82 8.99 -1.09
CA LYS A 165 -11.48 9.98 -1.96
C LYS A 165 -11.12 11.41 -1.57
N SER A 166 -11.17 11.76 -0.28
CA SER A 166 -10.84 13.11 0.18
C SER A 166 -9.35 13.42 0.03
N MET A 167 -8.46 12.44 0.18
CA MET A 167 -7.03 12.58 -0.13
C MET A 167 -6.78 12.81 -1.63
N ILE A 168 -7.42 12.04 -2.51
CA ILE A 168 -7.30 12.22 -3.97
C ILE A 168 -7.87 13.57 -4.38
N ALA A 169 -9.07 13.91 -3.93
CA ALA A 169 -9.71 15.19 -4.22
C ALA A 169 -8.89 16.38 -3.70
N SER A 170 -8.32 16.29 -2.48
CA SER A 170 -7.45 17.35 -1.95
C SER A 170 -6.14 17.48 -2.71
N ARG A 171 -5.53 16.37 -3.15
CA ARG A 171 -4.36 16.39 -4.03
C ARG A 171 -4.67 17.01 -5.38
N LEU A 172 -5.78 16.64 -6.01
CA LEU A 172 -6.22 17.24 -7.28
C LEU A 172 -6.49 18.74 -7.14
N ARG A 173 -7.04 19.18 -6.01
CA ARG A 173 -7.23 20.61 -5.73
C ARG A 173 -5.92 21.37 -5.57
N ALA A 174 -4.91 20.73 -4.96
CA ALA A 174 -3.61 21.35 -4.71
C ALA A 174 -2.71 21.48 -5.95
N ILE A 175 -2.99 20.71 -7.00
CA ILE A 175 -2.26 20.79 -8.27
C ILE A 175 -2.80 21.96 -9.09
N GLU A 176 -1.93 22.86 -9.50
CA GLU A 176 -2.24 23.93 -10.46
C GLU A 176 -2.28 23.34 -11.86
N VAL A 177 -3.47 23.27 -12.45
CA VAL A 177 -3.66 22.47 -13.66
C VAL A 177 -3.45 23.30 -14.92
N GLY A 178 -3.59 24.63 -14.83
CA GLY A 178 -3.33 25.56 -15.93
C GLY A 178 -1.93 25.39 -16.52
N PRO A 179 -0.84 25.59 -15.76
CA PRO A 179 0.52 25.47 -16.28
C PRO A 179 0.84 24.07 -16.81
N LEU A 180 0.37 23.01 -16.15
CA LEU A 180 0.60 21.64 -16.58
C LEU A 180 -0.07 21.32 -17.91
N PHE A 181 -1.33 21.76 -18.10
CA PHE A 181 -2.00 21.63 -19.39
C PHE A 181 -1.32 22.44 -20.47
N GLY A 182 -0.92 23.68 -20.16
CA GLY A 182 -0.20 24.53 -21.12
C GLY A 182 1.11 23.90 -21.59
N GLN A 183 1.92 23.33 -20.68
CA GLN A 183 3.15 22.61 -21.02
C GLN A 183 2.88 21.35 -21.85
N SER A 184 1.81 20.63 -21.54
CA SER A 184 1.41 19.42 -22.27
C SER A 184 0.98 19.75 -23.71
N ILE A 185 0.20 20.83 -23.88
CA ILE A 185 -0.20 21.32 -25.20
C ILE A 185 1.03 21.80 -25.96
N GLU A 186 1.92 22.57 -25.34
CA GLU A 186 3.17 23.02 -25.97
C GLU A 186 4.05 21.85 -26.45
N ALA A 187 4.19 20.81 -25.63
CA ALA A 187 4.91 19.60 -26.02
C ALA A 187 4.24 18.88 -27.20
N ALA A 188 2.91 18.79 -27.21
CA ALA A 188 2.16 18.22 -28.33
C ALA A 188 2.27 19.07 -29.61
N ILE A 189 2.42 20.40 -29.49
CA ILE A 189 2.67 21.29 -30.62
C ILE A 189 4.07 21.04 -31.19
N LYS A 190 5.11 20.97 -30.34
CA LYS A 190 6.50 20.72 -30.76
C LYS A 190 6.69 19.43 -31.55
N GLU A 191 5.88 18.41 -31.27
CA GLU A 191 5.92 17.12 -31.97
C GLU A 191 4.81 16.98 -33.03
N ASP A 192 4.12 18.07 -33.41
CA ASP A 192 3.02 18.09 -34.38
C ASP A 192 1.85 17.14 -34.05
N ARG A 193 1.78 16.64 -32.80
CA ARG A 193 0.74 15.70 -32.33
C ARG A 193 -0.64 16.34 -32.20
N HIS A 194 -0.72 17.67 -32.25
CA HIS A 194 -1.97 18.41 -32.23
C HIS A 194 -2.69 18.44 -33.59
N LEU A 195 -1.99 18.20 -34.70
CA LEU A 195 -2.56 18.29 -36.05
C LEU A 195 -3.74 17.31 -36.27
N PRO A 196 -3.66 16.03 -35.86
CA PRO A 196 -4.80 15.10 -35.99
C PRO A 196 -6.03 15.54 -35.18
N VAL A 197 -5.83 16.30 -34.09
CA VAL A 197 -6.94 16.85 -33.30
C VAL A 197 -7.66 17.93 -34.10
N ILE A 198 -6.92 18.83 -34.76
CA ILE A 198 -7.48 19.84 -35.66
C ILE A 198 -8.21 19.17 -36.82
N ASP A 199 -7.64 18.12 -37.42
CA ASP A 199 -8.29 17.34 -38.49
C ASP A 199 -9.61 16.74 -38.02
N GLY A 200 -9.61 16.14 -36.82
CA GLY A 200 -10.81 15.59 -36.19
C GLY A 200 -11.88 16.65 -35.94
N ILE A 201 -11.50 17.84 -35.48
CA ILE A 201 -12.42 18.96 -35.25
C ILE A 201 -13.01 19.47 -36.57
N VAL A 202 -12.20 19.62 -37.62
CA VAL A 202 -12.66 20.04 -38.95
C VAL A 202 -13.64 19.01 -39.52
N ALA A 203 -13.30 17.72 -39.43
CA ALA A 203 -14.18 16.64 -39.89
C ALA A 203 -15.48 16.59 -39.08
N TRP A 204 -15.41 16.74 -37.76
CA TRP A 204 -16.59 16.82 -36.91
C TRP A 204 -17.48 18.03 -37.27
N ALA A 205 -16.89 19.20 -37.48
CA ALA A 205 -17.61 20.41 -37.88
C ALA A 205 -18.31 20.23 -39.24
N ALA A 206 -17.65 19.59 -40.21
CA ALA A 206 -18.23 19.27 -41.51
C ALA A 206 -19.45 18.33 -41.36
N ASN A 207 -19.30 17.27 -40.56
CA ASN A 207 -20.41 16.35 -40.29
C ASN A 207 -21.58 17.02 -39.57
N ILE A 208 -21.31 17.93 -38.62
CA ILE A 208 -22.35 18.69 -37.92
C ILE A 208 -23.07 19.64 -38.88
N LEU A 209 -22.34 20.33 -39.76
CA LEU A 209 -22.91 21.20 -40.78
C LEU A 209 -23.85 20.41 -41.71
N ASP A 210 -23.39 19.26 -42.20
CA ASP A 210 -24.15 18.41 -43.13
C ASP A 210 -25.38 17.77 -42.45
N ALA A 211 -25.26 17.33 -41.19
CA ALA A 211 -26.34 16.68 -40.47
C ALA A 211 -27.42 17.67 -39.97
N ASN A 212 -27.12 18.96 -39.89
CA ASN A 212 -28.01 19.99 -39.34
C ASN A 212 -28.28 21.12 -40.35
N GLU A 213 -28.19 20.82 -41.64
CA GLU A 213 -28.39 21.78 -42.72
C GLU A 213 -29.72 22.53 -42.58
N ASP A 214 -30.80 21.80 -42.31
CA ASP A 214 -32.15 22.33 -42.16
C ASP A 214 -32.25 23.31 -40.98
N VAL A 215 -31.62 22.97 -39.85
CA VAL A 215 -31.60 23.83 -38.65
C VAL A 215 -30.86 25.14 -38.93
N ILE A 216 -29.76 25.07 -39.66
CA ILE A 216 -28.97 26.25 -40.02
C ILE A 216 -29.75 27.11 -41.02
N ARG A 217 -30.44 26.49 -41.97
CA ARG A 217 -31.32 27.17 -42.92
C ARG A 217 -32.46 27.89 -42.20
N ASP A 218 -33.14 27.22 -41.28
CA ASP A 218 -34.19 27.81 -40.45
C ASP A 218 -33.67 28.97 -39.60
N MET A 219 -32.49 28.81 -38.98
CA MET A 219 -31.85 29.89 -38.22
C MET A 219 -31.54 31.12 -39.07
N VAL A 220 -31.10 30.93 -40.33
CA VAL A 220 -30.86 32.03 -41.27
C VAL A 220 -32.18 32.66 -41.70
N HIS A 221 -33.21 31.86 -41.98
CA HIS A 221 -34.56 32.33 -42.29
C HIS A 221 -35.17 33.18 -41.17
N GLU A 222 -35.04 32.75 -39.92
CA GLU A 222 -35.60 33.45 -38.76
C GLU A 222 -34.87 34.77 -38.50
N ARG A 223 -33.53 34.78 -38.65
CA ARG A 223 -32.68 35.97 -38.48
C ARG A 223 -32.67 36.88 -39.70
N ALA A 224 -33.10 36.41 -40.87
CA ALA A 224 -33.21 37.21 -42.06
C ALA A 224 -34.20 38.36 -41.82
N GLY A 225 -33.73 39.59 -42.03
CA GLY A 225 -34.57 40.77 -41.86
C GLY A 225 -35.84 40.70 -42.70
N ARG A 226 -36.92 41.37 -42.26
CA ARG A 226 -38.25 41.39 -42.92
C ARG A 226 -38.17 41.63 -44.43
N ILE A 227 -37.22 42.46 -44.87
CA ILE A 227 -36.99 42.80 -46.27
C ILE A 227 -36.54 41.57 -47.09
N LEU A 228 -35.61 40.78 -46.57
CA LEU A 228 -35.03 39.63 -47.28
C LEU A 228 -36.05 38.49 -47.43
N ARG A 229 -36.82 38.25 -46.35
CA ARG A 229 -37.93 37.27 -46.33
C ARG A 229 -39.03 37.61 -47.33
N TRP A 230 -39.38 38.89 -47.47
CA TRP A 230 -40.40 39.33 -48.44
C TRP A 230 -39.97 39.09 -49.90
N THR A 231 -38.67 39.14 -50.18
CA THR A 231 -38.11 38.90 -51.52
C THR A 231 -37.88 37.42 -51.85
N GLY A 232 -38.03 36.49 -50.89
CA GLY A 232 -37.71 35.06 -51.07
C GLY A 232 -36.23 34.78 -51.34
N LEU A 233 -35.34 35.72 -51.00
CA LEU A 233 -33.90 35.61 -51.19
C LEU A 233 -33.20 34.95 -49.98
N ASP A 234 -33.90 34.85 -48.87
CA ASP A 234 -33.46 34.18 -47.65
C ASP A 234 -33.03 32.73 -47.89
N GLU A 235 -33.74 31.99 -48.74
CA GLU A 235 -33.41 30.60 -49.09
C GLU A 235 -32.08 30.52 -49.87
N ARG A 236 -31.90 31.43 -50.84
CA ARG A 236 -30.66 31.48 -51.63
C ARG A 236 -29.47 31.89 -50.78
N VAL A 237 -29.67 32.80 -49.83
CA VAL A 237 -28.62 33.25 -48.90
C VAL A 237 -28.26 32.13 -47.94
N ALA A 238 -29.22 31.40 -47.39
CA ALA A 238 -28.97 30.24 -46.54
C ALA A 238 -28.14 29.17 -47.28
N ASN A 239 -28.57 28.78 -48.48
CA ASN A 239 -27.85 27.81 -49.30
C ASN A 239 -26.44 28.29 -49.66
N ALA A 240 -26.26 29.56 -50.04
CA ALA A 240 -24.94 30.11 -50.34
C ALA A 240 -24.00 30.11 -49.12
N ILE A 241 -24.52 30.39 -47.92
CA ILE A 241 -23.75 30.34 -46.66
C ILE A 241 -23.35 28.90 -46.34
N ILE A 242 -24.30 27.97 -46.38
CA ILE A 242 -24.07 26.55 -46.10
C ILE A 242 -23.03 25.98 -47.08
N ASP A 243 -23.21 26.22 -48.38
CA ASP A 243 -22.25 25.80 -49.40
C ASP A 243 -20.88 26.43 -49.21
N GLY A 244 -20.84 27.71 -48.83
CA GLY A 244 -19.59 28.42 -48.51
C GLY A 244 -18.85 27.78 -47.34
N LEU A 245 -19.56 27.51 -46.24
CA LEU A 245 -19.01 26.85 -45.05
C LEU A 245 -18.57 25.42 -45.35
N ARG A 246 -19.37 24.67 -46.11
CA ARG A 246 -19.04 23.30 -46.53
C ARG A 246 -17.75 23.28 -47.35
N ARG A 247 -17.66 24.16 -48.37
CA ARG A 247 -16.43 24.31 -49.18
C ARG A 247 -15.22 24.68 -48.33
N MET A 248 -15.39 25.61 -47.39
CA MET A 248 -14.32 26.02 -46.48
C MET A 248 -13.82 24.87 -45.60
N LEU A 249 -14.72 24.09 -45.00
CA LEU A 249 -14.36 22.93 -44.16
C LEU A 249 -13.68 21.82 -44.98
N VAL A 250 -14.17 21.57 -46.20
CA VAL A 250 -13.54 20.64 -47.14
C VAL A 250 -12.13 21.11 -47.53
N GLN A 251 -11.96 22.39 -47.85
CA GLN A 251 -10.65 22.96 -48.16
C GLN A 251 -9.69 22.84 -46.97
N MET A 252 -10.15 23.16 -45.76
CA MET A 252 -9.37 22.94 -44.53
C MET A 252 -9.03 21.47 -44.28
N HIS A 253 -9.78 20.51 -44.81
CA HIS A 253 -9.45 19.10 -44.66
C HIS A 253 -8.34 18.64 -45.62
N TYR A 254 -8.36 19.12 -46.86
CA TYR A 254 -7.43 18.69 -47.91
C TYR A 254 -6.18 19.56 -48.08
N ASP A 255 -6.20 20.80 -47.57
CA ASP A 255 -5.08 21.73 -47.61
C ASP A 255 -4.51 21.96 -46.20
N PRO A 256 -3.39 21.32 -45.83
CA PRO A 256 -2.75 21.51 -44.53
C PRO A 256 -2.31 22.96 -44.27
N ASP A 257 -2.00 23.73 -45.32
CA ASP A 257 -1.49 25.10 -45.23
C ASP A 257 -2.63 26.15 -45.31
N HIS A 258 -3.89 25.71 -45.24
CA HIS A 258 -5.04 26.58 -45.34
C HIS A 258 -4.99 27.71 -44.28
N PRO A 259 -5.25 28.99 -44.63
CA PRO A 259 -5.10 30.12 -43.71
C PRO A 259 -5.88 29.99 -42.39
N LEU A 260 -7.08 29.39 -42.44
CA LEU A 260 -7.87 29.14 -41.23
C LEU A 260 -7.31 28.02 -40.34
N ARG A 261 -6.61 27.03 -40.91
CA ARG A 261 -5.88 26.03 -40.11
C ARG A 261 -4.71 26.68 -39.40
N ALA A 262 -3.93 27.50 -40.11
CA ALA A 262 -2.84 28.27 -39.51
C ALA A 262 -3.34 29.13 -38.35
N LYS A 263 -4.50 29.79 -38.51
CA LYS A 263 -5.14 30.55 -37.42
C LYS A 263 -5.61 29.68 -36.26
N ALA A 264 -6.09 28.46 -36.53
CA ALA A 264 -6.45 27.52 -35.48
C ALA A 264 -5.20 27.09 -34.69
N ASN A 265 -4.09 26.78 -35.36
CA ASN A 265 -2.82 26.43 -34.74
C ASN A 265 -2.27 27.58 -33.88
N GLU A 266 -2.25 28.81 -34.41
CA GLU A 266 -1.89 30.01 -33.64
C GLU A 266 -2.77 30.18 -32.39
N GLY A 267 -4.06 29.86 -32.50
CA GLY A 267 -4.99 29.85 -31.38
C GLY A 267 -4.62 28.84 -30.29
N VAL A 268 -4.22 27.62 -30.67
CA VAL A 268 -3.79 26.56 -29.74
C VAL A 268 -2.45 26.94 -29.09
N GLU A 269 -1.51 27.49 -29.85
CA GLU A 269 -0.24 28.02 -29.33
C GLU A 269 -0.47 29.13 -28.30
N ARG A 270 -1.34 30.09 -28.62
CA ARG A 270 -1.70 31.18 -27.72
C ARG A 270 -2.38 30.67 -26.45
N LEU A 271 -3.25 29.66 -26.57
CA LEU A 271 -3.87 29.02 -25.41
C LEU A 271 -2.81 28.35 -24.52
N ALA A 272 -1.87 27.61 -25.12
CA ALA A 272 -0.78 26.97 -24.39
C ALA A 272 0.08 27.99 -23.63
N PHE A 273 0.42 29.11 -24.29
CA PHE A 273 1.16 30.21 -23.67
C PHE A 273 0.37 30.88 -22.53
N ALA A 274 -0.91 31.20 -22.77
CA ALA A 274 -1.76 31.88 -21.78
C ALA A 274 -1.96 31.03 -20.52
N LEU A 275 -2.21 29.72 -20.67
CA LEU A 275 -2.35 28.81 -19.53
C LEU A 275 -1.08 28.72 -18.66
N GLN A 276 0.10 28.97 -19.23
CA GLN A 276 1.37 28.95 -18.50
C GLN A 276 1.75 30.30 -17.89
N ASN A 277 1.45 31.41 -18.57
CA ASN A 277 2.04 32.72 -18.25
C ASN A 277 1.01 33.79 -17.85
N GLU A 278 -0.27 33.62 -18.20
CA GLU A 278 -1.31 34.62 -17.95
C GLU A 278 -2.16 34.28 -16.72
N PRO A 279 -2.19 35.13 -15.68
CA PRO A 279 -2.94 34.86 -14.45
C PRO A 279 -4.45 34.68 -14.68
N GLU A 280 -5.04 35.42 -15.62
CA GLU A 280 -6.48 35.31 -15.93
C GLU A 280 -6.84 33.94 -16.53
N ALA A 281 -6.01 33.43 -17.43
CA ALA A 281 -6.21 32.12 -18.04
C ALA A 281 -6.05 30.99 -17.01
N GLN A 282 -5.05 31.10 -16.13
CA GLN A 282 -4.85 30.17 -15.01
C GLN A 282 -6.05 30.18 -14.05
N ALA A 283 -6.56 31.36 -13.70
CA ALA A 283 -7.73 31.49 -12.83
C ALA A 283 -8.97 30.82 -13.45
N ARG A 284 -9.20 30.99 -14.76
CA ARG A 284 -10.30 30.31 -15.47
C ARG A 284 -10.13 28.80 -15.49
N ALA A 285 -8.91 28.30 -15.72
CA ALA A 285 -8.63 26.87 -15.68
C ALA A 285 -8.86 26.27 -14.28
N GLU A 286 -8.48 27.01 -13.24
CA GLU A 286 -8.72 26.64 -11.84
C GLU A 286 -10.21 26.66 -11.47
N GLU A 287 -10.97 27.62 -11.98
CA GLU A 287 -12.42 27.66 -11.82
C GLU A 287 -13.07 26.42 -12.48
N TRP A 288 -12.70 26.11 -13.72
CA TRP A 288 -13.17 24.92 -14.44
C TRP A 288 -12.85 23.63 -13.68
N LYS A 289 -11.63 23.51 -13.17
CA LYS A 289 -11.23 22.39 -12.31
C LYS A 289 -12.15 22.28 -11.10
N GLN A 290 -12.41 23.39 -10.41
CA GLN A 290 -13.28 23.39 -9.23
C GLN A 290 -14.71 22.98 -9.58
N GLN A 291 -15.26 23.45 -10.70
CA GLN A 291 -16.59 23.06 -11.18
C GLN A 291 -16.67 21.56 -11.49
N ILE A 292 -15.66 21.01 -12.16
CA ILE A 292 -15.56 19.55 -12.44
C ILE A 292 -15.48 18.77 -11.12
N LEU A 293 -14.63 19.17 -10.20
CA LEU A 293 -14.46 18.50 -8.90
C LEU A 293 -15.69 18.64 -7.99
N ALA A 294 -16.49 19.69 -8.18
CA ALA A 294 -17.75 19.89 -7.47
C ALA A 294 -18.89 19.03 -8.04
N ASN A 295 -18.75 18.50 -9.26
CA ASN A 295 -19.80 17.71 -9.90
C ASN A 295 -19.96 16.33 -9.21
N PRO A 296 -21.15 16.00 -8.69
CA PRO A 296 -21.41 14.70 -8.05
C PRO A 296 -21.15 13.49 -8.97
N ALA A 297 -21.30 13.66 -10.29
CA ALA A 297 -20.99 12.61 -11.26
C ALA A 297 -19.51 12.23 -11.27
N VAL A 298 -18.61 13.20 -11.11
CA VAL A 298 -17.17 12.95 -11.01
C VAL A 298 -16.83 12.19 -9.74
N GLY A 299 -17.48 12.54 -8.62
CA GLY A 299 -17.39 11.78 -7.37
C GLY A 299 -17.76 10.31 -7.57
N ARG A 300 -18.93 10.04 -8.16
CA ARG A 300 -19.40 8.68 -8.46
C ARG A 300 -18.49 7.93 -9.44
N TRP A 301 -17.91 8.63 -10.40
CA TRP A 301 -16.96 8.02 -11.34
C TRP A 301 -15.67 7.58 -10.64
N ILE A 302 -15.11 8.42 -9.76
CA ILE A 302 -13.94 8.08 -8.92
C ILE A 302 -14.27 6.88 -8.02
N GLU A 303 -15.50 6.80 -7.51
CA GLU A 303 -15.97 5.64 -6.73
C GLU A 303 -15.95 4.36 -7.55
N GLY A 304 -16.50 4.39 -8.76
CA GLY A 304 -16.48 3.24 -9.67
C GLY A 304 -15.06 2.80 -10.03
N LEU A 305 -14.15 3.76 -10.24
CA LEU A 305 -12.72 3.48 -10.46
C LEU A 305 -12.08 2.79 -9.26
N TRP A 306 -12.33 3.28 -8.05
CA TRP A 306 -11.83 2.68 -6.82
C TRP A 306 -12.33 1.25 -6.64
N GLU A 307 -13.63 1.01 -6.83
CA GLU A 307 -14.19 -0.35 -6.72
C GLU A 307 -13.66 -1.29 -7.80
N SER A 308 -13.47 -0.79 -9.02
CA SER A 308 -12.87 -1.57 -10.11
C SER A 308 -11.43 -1.95 -9.79
N ALA A 309 -10.63 -1.01 -9.27
CA ALA A 309 -9.25 -1.25 -8.87
C ALA A 309 -9.16 -2.23 -7.70
N ARG A 310 -9.96 -2.02 -6.65
CA ARG A 310 -10.07 -2.92 -5.49
C ARG A 310 -10.47 -4.33 -5.93
N GLY A 311 -11.51 -4.46 -6.76
CA GLY A 311 -11.97 -5.74 -7.29
C GLY A 311 -10.93 -6.42 -8.18
N GLY A 312 -10.10 -5.66 -8.90
CA GLY A 312 -8.94 -6.17 -9.62
C GLY A 312 -7.87 -6.74 -8.68
N LEU A 313 -7.48 -5.97 -7.66
CA LEU A 313 -6.48 -6.37 -6.67
C LEU A 313 -6.93 -7.56 -5.83
N LEU A 314 -8.21 -7.63 -5.46
CA LEU A 314 -8.77 -8.76 -4.71
C LEU A 314 -8.71 -10.06 -5.54
N ARG A 315 -9.02 -9.97 -6.85
CA ARG A 315 -8.89 -11.11 -7.76
C ARG A 315 -7.43 -11.55 -7.91
N ALA A 316 -6.51 -10.59 -8.05
CA ALA A 316 -5.08 -10.86 -8.11
C ALA A 316 -4.53 -11.49 -6.82
N ALA A 317 -5.04 -11.07 -5.66
CA ALA A 317 -4.66 -11.65 -4.38
C ALA A 317 -5.22 -13.06 -4.18
N ARG A 318 -6.41 -13.38 -4.69
CA ARG A 318 -7.04 -14.70 -4.50
C ARG A 318 -6.58 -15.75 -5.51
N ASP A 319 -6.24 -15.34 -6.73
CA ASP A 319 -5.79 -16.24 -7.80
C ASP A 319 -4.66 -15.58 -8.61
N PRO A 320 -3.46 -15.43 -8.01
CA PRO A 320 -2.33 -14.73 -8.62
C PRO A 320 -1.87 -15.38 -9.93
N ASP A 321 -2.03 -16.70 -10.05
CA ASP A 321 -1.61 -17.46 -11.23
C ASP A 321 -2.48 -17.12 -12.45
N ARG A 322 -3.80 -17.01 -12.28
CA ARG A 322 -4.72 -16.58 -13.36
C ARG A 322 -4.55 -15.12 -13.79
N VAL A 323 -4.16 -14.22 -12.89
CA VAL A 323 -4.01 -12.79 -13.22
C VAL A 323 -2.73 -12.52 -14.02
N MET A 324 -1.69 -13.30 -13.77
CA MET A 324 -0.43 -13.24 -14.52
C MET A 324 -0.50 -13.84 -15.94
N GLU A 325 -1.50 -14.68 -16.21
CA GLU A 325 -1.77 -15.23 -17.54
C GLU A 325 -2.65 -14.32 -18.40
N GLY A 326 -3.27 -13.28 -17.83
CA GLY A 326 -4.16 -12.35 -18.54
C GLY A 326 -3.50 -11.04 -19.01
N ARG A 327 -4.28 -10.16 -19.66
CA ARG A 327 -3.84 -8.85 -20.19
C ARG A 327 -3.15 -7.94 -19.15
N LEU A 328 -3.48 -8.08 -17.86
CA LEU A 328 -2.80 -7.35 -16.78
C LEU A 328 -1.38 -7.87 -16.54
N GLY A 329 -1.17 -9.19 -16.62
CA GLY A 329 0.16 -9.80 -16.58
C GLY A 329 1.01 -9.44 -17.79
N GLU A 330 0.40 -9.34 -18.98
CA GLU A 330 1.08 -8.85 -20.20
C GLU A 330 1.51 -7.38 -20.05
N ALA A 331 0.61 -6.48 -19.66
CA ALA A 331 0.93 -5.06 -19.47
C ALA A 331 1.97 -4.83 -18.35
N LEU A 332 1.95 -5.65 -17.30
CA LEU A 332 2.94 -5.58 -16.21
C LEU A 332 4.32 -6.14 -16.64
N ARG A 333 4.36 -7.15 -17.51
CA ARG A 333 5.60 -7.67 -18.12
C ARG A 333 6.20 -6.70 -19.15
N GLU A 334 5.37 -5.95 -19.86
CA GLU A 334 5.86 -4.89 -20.77
C GLU A 334 6.43 -3.68 -20.00
N LEU A 335 6.01 -3.47 -18.76
CA LEU A 335 6.49 -2.41 -17.87
C LEU A 335 7.65 -2.82 -16.96
N GLY A 336 8.12 -4.08 -17.04
CA GLY A 336 9.21 -4.60 -16.20
C GLY A 336 9.68 -6.01 -16.56
#